data_AF-A0A821K6R8-F1
#
_entry.id   AF-A0A821K6R8-F1
#
_cell.length_a   1.000
_cell.length_b   1.000
_cell.length_c   1.000
_cell.angle_alpha   90.00
_cell.angle_beta   90.00
_cell.angle_gamma   90.00
#
_symmetry.space_group_name_H-M   'P 1'
#
loop_
_entity.id
_entity.type
_entity.pdbx_description
1 polymer ?
#
loop_
_entity_poly.entity_id
_entity_poly.type
_entity_poly.pdbx_seq_one_letter_code
_entity_poly.pdbx_strand_id
1 'polypeptide(L)'
;MFMGDITSLNKKQKFRNAIKLHPEWNLTYAKDHTYWEGALNDGIDRGNQPYYCPVGWKRYALYVTDHFPEKFKGWCKCYHGTKFSYGLSILLCGLKPAEIAAHGKGIYVSPSINYVCHPRYSEIKHIETPEQKKVFKSGEYIQFVLECRVHPTNIKRIVKETLGASGTIIDSNINNDIIEWLIDDQNKDVVDFNDPDASIVCTGLMIRVTDNHPGLLPESDWWFKSHLCNTKRCCCLDIDFDELKQQKNKAHTCNIVYE
;
A
#
# COMPACT_ATOMS: atom_id res chain seq x y z
N MET A 1 -19.18 0.56 -14.94
CA MET A 1 -20.46 1.19 -14.58
C MET A 1 -21.48 0.08 -14.42
N PHE A 2 -22.03 -0.14 -13.22
CA PHE A 2 -23.07 -1.15 -13.02
C PHE A 2 -24.40 -0.58 -13.53
N MET A 3 -25.07 -1.31 -14.42
CA MET A 3 -26.32 -0.89 -15.06
C MET A 3 -27.54 -1.70 -14.59
N GLY A 4 -27.44 -2.37 -13.43
CA GLY A 4 -28.55 -3.14 -12.84
C GLY A 4 -29.41 -2.33 -11.88
N ASP A 5 -30.53 -2.92 -11.44
CA ASP A 5 -31.49 -2.31 -10.51
C ASP A 5 -30.85 -1.94 -9.16
N ILE A 6 -31.12 -0.72 -8.69
CA ILE A 6 -30.58 -0.15 -7.44
C ILE A 6 -30.99 -0.98 -6.21
N THR A 7 -32.16 -1.62 -6.27
CA THR A 7 -32.68 -2.50 -5.22
C THR A 7 -31.88 -3.80 -5.13
N SER A 8 -31.34 -4.27 -6.26
CA SER A 8 -30.43 -5.43 -6.31
C SER A 8 -29.03 -5.11 -5.76
N LEU A 9 -28.58 -3.86 -5.91
CA LEU A 9 -27.32 -3.36 -5.37
C LEU A 9 -27.36 -3.33 -3.83
N ASN A 10 -28.45 -2.81 -3.26
CA ASN A 10 -28.65 -2.71 -1.81
C ASN A 10 -28.82 -4.09 -1.12
N LYS A 11 -29.27 -5.12 -1.85
CA LYS A 11 -29.43 -6.48 -1.31
C LYS A 11 -28.17 -7.34 -1.40
N LYS A 12 -27.21 -7.01 -2.26
CA LYS A 12 -26.03 -7.85 -2.51
C LYS A 12 -24.74 -7.38 -1.83
N GLN A 13 -24.68 -6.15 -1.35
CA GLN A 13 -23.48 -5.63 -0.71
C GLN A 13 -23.86 -4.86 0.56
N LYS A 14 -23.47 -5.40 1.72
CA LYS A 14 -23.38 -4.64 2.97
C LYS A 14 -22.17 -3.72 2.87
N PHE A 15 -22.23 -2.77 1.93
CA PHE A 15 -21.19 -1.77 1.78
C PHE A 15 -21.02 -1.00 3.07
N ARG A 16 -19.79 -0.53 3.30
CA ARG A 16 -19.52 0.44 4.34
C ARG A 16 -20.33 1.69 4.02
N ASN A 17 -21.38 1.98 4.79
CA ASN A 17 -22.20 3.19 4.58
C ASN A 17 -21.37 4.49 4.72
N ALA A 18 -20.24 4.42 5.43
CA ALA A 18 -19.28 5.50 5.53
C ALA A 18 -17.88 4.96 5.86
N ILE A 19 -16.85 5.59 5.28
CA ILE A 19 -15.47 5.46 5.75
C ILE A 19 -15.30 6.48 6.88
N LYS A 20 -15.00 6.02 8.08
CA LYS A 20 -14.73 6.88 9.22
C LYS A 20 -13.23 6.90 9.49
N LEU A 21 -12.64 8.08 9.56
CA LEU A 21 -11.27 8.26 10.04
C LEU A 21 -11.23 8.13 11.57
N HIS A 22 -10.07 7.81 12.12
CA HIS A 22 -9.82 7.72 13.56
C HIS A 22 -8.60 8.58 13.93
N PRO A 23 -8.75 9.93 13.92
CA PRO A 23 -7.61 10.83 13.88
C PRO A 23 -6.63 10.70 15.04
N GLU A 24 -7.06 10.25 16.22
CA GLU A 24 -6.16 10.04 17.37
C GLU A 24 -5.10 8.94 17.14
N TRP A 25 -5.27 8.10 16.11
CA TRP A 25 -4.32 7.06 15.72
C TRP A 25 -3.57 7.38 14.42
N ASN A 26 -3.66 8.62 13.95
CA ASN A 26 -2.83 9.09 12.85
C ASN A 26 -1.37 9.20 13.30
N LEU A 27 -0.45 8.80 12.45
CA LEU A 27 0.98 8.78 12.77
C LEU A 27 1.78 9.32 11.60
N THR A 28 2.82 10.09 11.90
CA THR A 28 3.86 10.47 10.94
C THR A 28 5.09 9.62 11.22
N TYR A 29 5.53 8.83 10.25
CA TYR A 29 6.70 7.96 10.38
C TYR A 29 7.95 8.65 9.85
N ALA A 30 8.69 9.28 10.75
CA ALA A 30 9.90 10.06 10.46
C ALA A 30 10.81 10.09 11.69
N LYS A 31 12.11 10.32 11.52
CA LYS A 31 13.10 10.29 12.62
C LYS A 31 12.81 11.29 13.75
N ASP A 32 12.19 12.41 13.43
CA ASP A 32 11.74 13.46 14.33
C ASP A 32 10.30 13.26 14.84
N HIS A 33 9.64 12.17 14.43
CA HIS A 33 8.29 11.78 14.79
C HIS A 33 8.26 10.32 15.29
N THR A 34 7.36 9.48 14.76
CA THR A 34 7.30 8.06 15.11
C THR A 34 8.37 7.30 14.33
N TYR A 35 9.34 6.72 15.04
CA TYR A 35 10.45 6.02 14.42
C TYR A 35 10.98 4.89 15.30
N TRP A 36 11.44 3.82 14.67
CA TRP A 36 12.25 2.78 15.28
C TRP A 36 13.12 2.09 14.22
N GLU A 37 14.20 1.47 14.65
CA GLU A 37 15.08 0.66 13.80
C GLU A 37 14.75 -0.83 13.96
N GLY A 38 14.83 -1.58 12.86
CA GLY A 38 14.54 -3.02 12.85
C GLY A 38 13.07 -3.35 13.18
N ALA A 39 12.83 -4.57 13.64
CA ALA A 39 11.49 -5.04 13.98
C ALA A 39 10.99 -4.40 15.28
N LEU A 40 9.74 -3.93 15.28
CA LEU A 40 9.11 -3.34 16.47
C LEU A 40 8.88 -4.39 17.56
N ASN A 41 9.43 -4.15 18.75
CA ASN A 41 9.32 -5.02 19.92
C ASN A 41 8.56 -4.34 21.07
N ASP A 42 7.27 -4.10 20.88
CA ASP A 42 6.39 -3.42 21.85
C ASP A 42 5.48 -4.37 22.65
N GLY A 43 5.72 -5.68 22.55
CA GLY A 43 4.91 -6.71 23.21
C GLY A 43 3.54 -6.98 22.57
N ILE A 44 3.18 -6.29 21.48
CA ILE A 44 1.92 -6.54 20.76
C ILE A 44 2.09 -7.76 19.83
N ASP A 45 1.18 -8.71 19.96
CA ASP A 45 1.12 -9.90 19.11
C ASP A 45 0.69 -9.54 17.68
N ARG A 46 1.59 -9.77 16.72
CA ARG A 46 1.42 -9.55 15.28
C ARG A 46 1.51 -10.84 14.47
N GLY A 47 1.17 -11.98 15.06
CA GLY A 47 1.09 -13.24 14.32
C GLY A 47 2.46 -13.75 13.87
N ASN A 48 3.49 -13.53 14.69
CA ASN A 48 4.89 -13.88 14.41
C ASN A 48 5.50 -13.24 13.16
N GLN A 49 4.87 -12.19 12.61
CA GLN A 49 5.45 -11.41 11.52
C GLN A 49 6.07 -10.11 12.05
N PRO A 50 7.31 -9.79 11.66
CA PRO A 50 7.95 -8.55 12.09
C PRO A 50 7.22 -7.34 11.50
N TYR A 51 7.24 -6.24 12.24
CA TYR A 51 6.70 -4.97 11.77
C TYR A 51 7.80 -3.91 11.78
N TYR A 52 8.15 -3.44 10.59
CA TYR A 52 9.18 -2.44 10.37
C TYR A 52 8.55 -1.05 10.23
N CYS A 53 9.29 -0.02 10.64
CA CYS A 53 8.83 1.36 10.55
C CYS A 53 8.66 1.76 9.09
N PRO A 54 7.46 2.16 8.62
CA PRO A 54 7.25 2.65 7.27
C PRO A 54 7.71 4.12 7.17
N VAL A 55 9.01 4.36 7.38
CA VAL A 55 9.61 5.70 7.33
C VAL A 55 9.26 6.38 6.01
N GLY A 56 8.91 7.66 6.07
CA GLY A 56 8.52 8.42 4.89
C GLY A 56 7.01 8.50 4.66
N TRP A 57 6.20 7.89 5.52
CA TRP A 57 4.75 7.82 5.33
C TRP A 57 3.99 8.49 6.48
N LYS A 58 2.84 9.07 6.15
CA LYS A 58 1.81 9.50 7.09
C LYS A 58 0.64 8.53 7.04
N ARG A 59 0.27 7.99 8.20
CA ARG A 59 -0.88 7.11 8.36
C ARG A 59 -2.11 7.91 8.75
N TYR A 60 -3.18 7.72 7.99
CA TYR A 60 -4.53 8.12 8.32
C TYR A 60 -5.30 6.87 8.75
N ALA A 61 -5.55 6.75 10.05
CA ALA A 61 -6.21 5.59 10.62
C ALA A 61 -7.68 5.53 10.20
N LEU A 62 -8.16 4.33 9.91
CA LEU A 62 -9.58 4.09 9.71
C LEU A 62 -10.18 3.55 11.01
N TYR A 63 -11.36 4.05 11.36
CA TYR A 63 -12.16 3.45 12.42
C TYR A 63 -12.73 2.13 11.93
N VAL A 64 -12.36 1.03 12.58
CA VAL A 64 -12.81 -0.32 12.22
C VAL A 64 -13.73 -0.93 13.27
N THR A 65 -13.40 -0.79 14.55
CA THR A 65 -14.18 -1.34 15.67
C THR A 65 -13.73 -0.69 16.99
N ASP A 66 -14.60 -0.68 18.00
CA ASP A 66 -14.30 -0.24 19.38
C ASP A 66 -13.29 -1.17 20.10
N HIS A 67 -13.24 -2.46 19.71
CA HIS A 67 -12.39 -3.49 20.34
C HIS A 67 -11.21 -3.86 19.45
N PHE A 68 -10.49 -2.85 18.96
CA PHE A 68 -9.44 -3.03 17.97
C PHE A 68 -8.31 -3.97 18.45
N PRO A 69 -7.74 -3.79 19.66
CA PRO A 69 -6.67 -4.66 20.16
C PRO A 69 -7.10 -6.12 20.29
N GLU A 70 -8.31 -6.38 20.78
CA GLU A 70 -8.84 -7.73 20.97
C GLU A 70 -9.14 -8.41 19.64
N LYS A 71 -9.81 -7.70 18.72
CA LYS A 71 -10.18 -8.23 17.40
C LYS A 71 -8.97 -8.60 16.56
N PHE A 72 -7.94 -7.76 16.57
CA PHE A 72 -6.77 -7.90 15.71
C PHE A 72 -5.54 -8.45 16.43
N LYS A 73 -5.71 -9.02 17.64
CA LYS A 73 -4.64 -9.73 18.33
C LYS A 73 -4.13 -10.88 17.48
N GLY A 74 -2.82 -10.91 17.22
CA GLY A 74 -2.20 -11.93 16.38
C GLY A 74 -2.36 -11.70 14.87
N TRP A 75 -3.01 -10.60 14.44
CA TRP A 75 -3.09 -10.26 13.02
C TRP A 75 -1.84 -9.51 12.55
N CYS A 76 -1.25 -9.99 11.46
CA CYS A 76 -0.10 -9.38 10.81
C CYS A 76 -0.48 -8.02 10.20
N LYS A 77 0.49 -7.11 10.09
CA LYS A 77 0.37 -5.90 9.27
C LYS A 77 0.93 -6.14 7.87
N CYS A 78 0.26 -5.62 6.86
CA CYS A 78 0.73 -5.64 5.48
C CYS A 78 0.20 -4.41 4.73
N TYR A 79 0.65 -4.25 3.49
CA TYR A 79 0.31 -3.13 2.63
C TYR A 79 -0.19 -3.61 1.27
N HIS A 80 -1.07 -2.81 0.67
CA HIS A 80 -1.59 -3.03 -0.67
C HIS A 80 -1.48 -1.74 -1.49
N GLY A 81 -0.66 -1.76 -2.53
CA GLY A 81 -0.59 -0.68 -3.51
C GLY A 81 -1.81 -0.71 -4.42
N THR A 82 -2.35 0.46 -4.76
CA THR A 82 -3.44 0.57 -5.73
C THR A 82 -3.41 1.89 -6.50
N LYS A 83 -4.32 2.06 -7.47
CA LYS A 83 -4.53 3.32 -8.19
C LYS A 83 -5.50 4.22 -7.43
N PHE A 84 -5.36 5.54 -7.58
CA PHE A 84 -6.25 6.53 -6.95
C PHE A 84 -7.71 6.31 -7.35
N SER A 85 -7.95 5.97 -8.62
CA SER A 85 -9.29 5.68 -9.15
C SER A 85 -9.98 4.47 -8.51
N TYR A 86 -9.22 3.58 -7.87
CA TYR A 86 -9.75 2.40 -7.16
C TYR A 86 -9.73 2.54 -5.64
N GLY A 87 -9.01 3.52 -5.08
CA GLY A 87 -8.88 3.67 -3.63
C GLY A 87 -10.22 3.74 -2.91
N LEU A 88 -11.12 4.61 -3.36
CA LEU A 88 -12.44 4.76 -2.74
C LEU A 88 -13.31 3.49 -2.87
N SER A 89 -13.31 2.83 -4.04
CA SER A 89 -14.09 1.61 -4.23
C SER A 89 -13.55 0.47 -3.37
N ILE A 90 -12.23 0.34 -3.21
CA ILE A 90 -11.63 -0.66 -2.33
C ILE A 90 -12.00 -0.37 -0.86
N LEU A 91 -11.96 0.89 -0.42
CA LEU A 91 -12.31 1.23 0.96
C LEU A 91 -13.78 0.97 1.31
N LEU A 92 -14.68 1.15 0.34
CA LEU A 92 -16.12 0.93 0.53
C LEU A 92 -16.54 -0.53 0.36
N CYS A 93 -15.88 -1.25 -0.55
CA CYS A 93 -16.32 -2.55 -1.03
C CYS A 93 -15.40 -3.70 -0.61
N GLY A 94 -14.16 -3.43 -0.24
CA GLY A 94 -13.12 -4.44 0.00
C GLY A 94 -12.25 -4.73 -1.23
N LEU A 95 -11.45 -5.79 -1.14
CA LEU A 95 -10.44 -6.14 -2.15
C LEU A 95 -10.94 -7.23 -3.10
N LYS A 96 -10.64 -7.07 -4.39
CA LYS A 96 -10.83 -8.12 -5.39
C LYS A 96 -9.56 -8.96 -5.52
N PRO A 97 -9.69 -10.28 -5.76
CA PRO A 97 -8.55 -11.09 -6.18
C PRO A 97 -7.93 -10.52 -7.46
N ALA A 98 -6.60 -10.66 -7.61
CA ALA A 98 -5.92 -10.20 -8.82
C ALA A 98 -6.38 -11.01 -10.04
N GLU A 99 -6.71 -10.31 -11.13
CA GLU A 99 -7.07 -10.93 -12.41
C GLU A 99 -5.84 -11.54 -13.10
N ILE A 100 -4.70 -10.83 -13.03
CA ILE A 100 -3.40 -11.30 -13.52
C ILE A 100 -2.57 -11.70 -12.30
N ALA A 101 -2.30 -12.99 -12.18
CA ALA A 101 -1.71 -13.59 -10.99
C ALA A 101 -0.44 -14.36 -11.30
N ALA A 102 0.71 -13.89 -10.80
CA ALA A 102 1.99 -14.58 -10.96
C ALA A 102 2.11 -15.82 -10.05
N HIS A 103 1.41 -15.82 -8.91
CA HIS A 103 1.51 -16.84 -7.86
C HIS A 103 0.18 -17.54 -7.54
N GLY A 104 -0.82 -17.37 -8.41
CA GLY A 104 -2.17 -17.94 -8.26
C GLY A 104 -3.22 -16.94 -7.81
N LYS A 105 -4.48 -17.36 -7.83
CA LYS A 105 -5.63 -16.51 -7.49
C LYS A 105 -5.61 -16.15 -6.01
N GLY A 106 -5.80 -14.86 -5.71
CA GLY A 106 -5.92 -14.33 -4.36
C GLY A 106 -5.66 -12.83 -4.31
N ILE A 107 -5.59 -12.29 -3.10
CA ILE A 107 -5.28 -10.88 -2.86
C ILE A 107 -3.79 -10.75 -2.59
N TYR A 108 -3.12 -9.88 -3.34
CA TYR A 108 -1.68 -9.65 -3.23
C TYR A 108 -1.40 -8.49 -2.28
N VAL A 109 -0.61 -8.75 -1.25
CA VAL A 109 -0.14 -7.75 -0.28
C VAL A 109 1.33 -7.97 0.02
N SER A 110 1.95 -7.06 0.77
CA SER A 110 3.34 -7.18 1.18
C SER A 110 3.55 -6.67 2.59
N PRO A 111 4.46 -7.26 3.39
CA PRO A 111 4.94 -6.62 4.62
C PRO A 111 5.84 -5.40 4.34
N SER A 112 6.34 -5.24 3.12
CA SER A 112 7.19 -4.10 2.71
C SER A 112 6.36 -3.01 2.05
N ILE A 113 6.33 -1.84 2.69
CA ILE A 113 5.75 -0.66 2.05
C ILE A 113 6.59 -0.17 0.87
N ASN A 114 7.91 -0.41 0.90
CA ASN A 114 8.84 -0.04 -0.16
C ASN A 114 8.62 -0.86 -1.43
N TYR A 115 8.18 -2.12 -1.29
CA TYR A 115 7.80 -2.94 -2.44
C TYR A 115 6.50 -2.46 -3.07
N VAL A 116 5.44 -2.29 -2.28
CA VAL A 116 4.10 -1.93 -2.82
C VAL A 116 4.01 -0.49 -3.30
N CYS A 117 4.98 0.36 -2.95
CA CYS A 117 5.05 1.73 -3.46
C CYS A 117 5.70 1.81 -4.85
N HIS A 118 6.13 0.69 -5.44
CA HIS A 118 6.52 0.69 -6.84
C HIS A 118 5.35 1.13 -7.72
N PRO A 119 5.57 1.94 -8.78
CA PRO A 119 4.48 2.50 -9.58
C PRO A 119 3.58 1.47 -10.27
N ARG A 120 4.08 0.23 -10.41
CA ARG A 120 3.29 -0.92 -10.87
C ARG A 120 2.10 -1.23 -9.97
N TYR A 121 2.24 -1.01 -8.67
CA TYR A 121 1.23 -1.33 -7.68
C TYR A 121 0.55 -0.07 -7.15
N SER A 122 1.32 0.96 -6.81
CA SER A 122 0.80 2.21 -6.24
C SER A 122 1.00 3.38 -7.19
N GLU A 123 -0.10 3.98 -7.62
CA GLU A 123 -0.07 5.13 -8.53
C GLU A 123 0.57 6.35 -7.87
N ILE A 124 1.33 7.10 -8.65
CA ILE A 124 1.90 8.40 -8.28
C ILE A 124 1.10 9.49 -9.00
N LYS A 125 0.71 10.54 -8.28
CA LYS A 125 0.02 11.69 -8.86
C LYS A 125 0.80 12.96 -8.60
N HIS A 126 0.84 13.84 -9.59
CA HIS A 126 1.28 15.20 -9.41
C HIS A 126 0.19 16.02 -8.72
N ILE A 127 0.61 16.98 -7.89
CA ILE A 127 -0.25 17.87 -7.11
C ILE A 127 -0.42 19.15 -7.91
N GLU A 128 -1.45 19.17 -8.74
CA GLU A 128 -1.63 20.17 -9.78
C GLU A 128 -2.54 21.33 -9.34
N THR A 129 -3.64 21.01 -8.65
CA THR A 129 -4.71 21.99 -8.44
C THR A 129 -4.47 22.86 -7.20
N PRO A 130 -4.96 24.11 -7.19
CA PRO A 130 -4.94 24.94 -6.00
C PRO A 130 -5.60 24.29 -4.78
N GLU A 131 -6.66 23.50 -4.99
CA GLU A 131 -7.35 22.75 -3.92
C GLU A 131 -6.44 21.67 -3.33
N GLN A 132 -5.74 20.92 -4.17
CA GLN A 132 -4.77 19.93 -3.72
C GLN A 132 -3.62 20.60 -2.98
N LYS A 133 -3.11 21.75 -3.47
CA LYS A 133 -2.04 22.53 -2.81
C LYS A 133 -2.47 23.20 -1.50
N LYS A 134 -3.77 23.39 -1.25
CA LYS A 134 -4.26 23.83 0.07
C LYS A 134 -4.11 22.72 1.11
N VAL A 135 -4.26 21.46 0.67
CA VAL A 135 -4.08 20.27 1.51
C VAL A 135 -2.59 19.96 1.63
N PHE A 136 -1.92 19.80 0.48
CA PHE A 136 -0.53 19.40 0.28
C PHE A 136 0.39 20.58 -0.10
N LYS A 137 0.53 21.56 0.78
CA LYS A 137 1.18 22.88 0.60
C LYS A 137 2.61 22.79 0.07
N SER A 138 3.40 21.85 0.57
CA SER A 138 4.82 21.71 0.22
C SER A 138 5.10 20.54 -0.73
N GLY A 139 4.05 19.85 -1.18
CA GLY A 139 4.17 18.68 -2.02
C GLY A 139 4.05 19.00 -3.50
N GLU A 140 4.84 18.29 -4.31
CA GLU A 140 4.67 18.21 -5.76
C GLU A 140 4.05 16.88 -6.19
N TYR A 141 4.34 15.79 -5.48
CA TYR A 141 3.82 14.47 -5.78
C TYR A 141 3.20 13.82 -4.56
N ILE A 142 2.17 13.01 -4.80
CA ILE A 142 1.49 12.19 -3.80
C ILE A 142 1.41 10.74 -4.25
N GLN A 143 1.61 9.85 -3.29
CA GLN A 143 1.40 8.42 -3.43
C GLN A 143 0.60 7.89 -2.24
N PHE A 144 -0.24 6.89 -2.45
CA PHE A 144 -0.93 6.22 -1.34
C PHE A 144 -0.94 4.70 -1.49
N VAL A 145 -0.98 4.03 -0.33
CA VAL A 145 -1.17 2.60 -0.21
C VAL A 145 -2.13 2.32 0.95
N LEU A 146 -2.77 1.16 0.93
CA LEU A 146 -3.63 0.71 2.01
C LEU A 146 -2.79 -0.03 3.06
N GLU A 147 -2.92 0.33 4.33
CA GLU A 147 -2.45 -0.48 5.45
C GLU A 147 -3.55 -1.46 5.82
N CYS A 148 -3.23 -2.75 5.82
CA CYS A 148 -4.16 -3.83 6.10
C CYS A 148 -3.70 -4.68 7.29
N ARG A 149 -4.66 -5.38 7.90
CA ARG A 149 -4.46 -6.48 8.84
C ARG A 149 -4.90 -7.79 8.20
N VAL A 150 -4.12 -8.83 8.39
CA VAL A 150 -4.44 -10.20 7.93
C VAL A 150 -4.18 -11.21 9.04
N HIS A 151 -5.13 -12.12 9.26
CA HIS A 151 -4.90 -13.24 10.18
C HIS A 151 -3.90 -14.23 9.55
N PRO A 152 -2.89 -14.73 10.29
CA PRO A 152 -1.85 -15.59 9.72
C PRO A 152 -2.37 -16.82 8.97
N THR A 153 -3.47 -17.42 9.44
CA THR A 153 -4.08 -18.61 8.80
C THR A 153 -4.69 -18.33 7.43
N ASN A 154 -4.91 -17.05 7.08
CA ASN A 154 -5.45 -16.65 5.78
C ASN A 154 -4.35 -16.35 4.76
N ILE A 155 -3.07 -16.38 5.16
CA ILE A 155 -1.94 -16.23 4.24
C ILE A 155 -1.74 -17.59 3.54
N LYS A 156 -2.21 -17.72 2.29
CA LYS A 156 -2.06 -18.95 1.49
C LYS A 156 -0.59 -19.24 1.21
N ARG A 157 0.16 -18.20 0.83
CA ARG A 157 1.55 -18.32 0.39
C ARG A 157 2.32 -17.07 0.74
N ILE A 158 3.59 -17.27 1.11
CA ILE A 158 4.62 -16.24 1.19
C ILE A 158 5.61 -16.58 0.07
N VAL A 159 5.84 -15.64 -0.83
CA VAL A 159 6.55 -15.87 -2.10
C VAL A 159 7.47 -14.71 -2.43
N LYS A 160 8.31 -14.96 -3.44
CA LYS A 160 9.26 -13.99 -3.94
C LYS A 160 8.59 -12.83 -4.68
N GLU A 161 9.33 -11.76 -4.85
CA GLU A 161 8.94 -10.60 -5.67
C GLU A 161 8.62 -10.99 -7.12
N THR A 162 7.72 -10.23 -7.74
CA THR A 162 7.24 -10.43 -9.12
C THR A 162 7.76 -9.39 -10.11
N LEU A 163 8.60 -8.46 -9.65
CA LEU A 163 9.17 -7.34 -10.42
C LEU A 163 10.56 -7.64 -11.00
N GLY A 164 11.05 -8.87 -10.91
CA GLY A 164 12.34 -9.28 -11.48
C GLY A 164 13.53 -8.49 -10.92
N ALA A 165 13.42 -8.05 -9.67
CA ALA A 165 14.43 -7.26 -8.96
C ALA A 165 15.35 -8.13 -8.10
N SER A 166 15.55 -9.41 -8.46
CA SER A 166 16.40 -10.36 -7.71
C SER A 166 17.86 -9.93 -7.54
N GLY A 167 18.38 -9.07 -8.42
CA GLY A 167 19.74 -8.52 -8.35
C GLY A 167 19.90 -7.29 -7.44
N THR A 168 18.87 -6.89 -6.70
CA THR A 168 18.92 -5.70 -5.83
C THR A 168 18.12 -5.91 -4.57
N ILE A 169 18.43 -5.14 -3.53
CA ILE A 169 17.65 -5.11 -2.30
C ILE A 169 16.45 -4.19 -2.52
N ILE A 170 15.24 -4.70 -2.32
CA ILE A 170 13.99 -3.92 -2.37
C ILE A 170 13.74 -3.24 -1.02
N ASP A 171 13.91 -4.00 0.06
CA ASP A 171 13.74 -3.58 1.44
C ASP A 171 14.87 -4.16 2.28
N SER A 172 15.56 -3.34 3.07
CA SER A 172 16.69 -3.80 3.88
C SER A 172 16.28 -4.74 5.01
N ASN A 173 15.00 -4.76 5.38
CA ASN A 173 14.49 -5.57 6.48
C ASN A 173 13.76 -6.84 6.01
N ILE A 174 13.44 -6.96 4.72
CA ILE A 174 12.61 -8.05 4.18
C ILE A 174 13.30 -8.62 2.95
N ASN A 175 13.61 -9.92 2.99
CA ASN A 175 14.19 -10.63 1.86
C ASN A 175 13.19 -10.70 0.69
N ASN A 176 13.68 -10.43 -0.52
CA ASN A 176 12.92 -10.48 -1.76
C ASN A 176 12.17 -11.81 -1.97
N ASP A 177 12.65 -12.94 -1.42
CA ASP A 177 12.04 -14.27 -1.56
C ASP A 177 10.77 -14.47 -0.72
N ILE A 178 10.48 -13.54 0.21
CA ILE A 178 9.33 -13.61 1.13
C ILE A 178 8.54 -12.29 1.20
N ILE A 179 8.76 -11.40 0.22
CA ILE A 179 8.23 -10.03 0.25
C ILE A 179 6.80 -9.92 -0.28
N GLU A 180 6.26 -10.95 -0.94
CA GLU A 180 4.91 -10.93 -1.49
C GLU A 180 4.05 -11.99 -0.81
N TRP A 181 2.87 -11.60 -0.34
CA TRP A 181 1.93 -12.46 0.37
C TRP A 181 0.65 -12.62 -0.46
N LEU A 182 0.25 -13.87 -0.64
CA LEU A 182 -1.01 -14.22 -1.28
C LEU A 182 -2.04 -14.55 -0.21
N ILE A 183 -3.09 -13.74 -0.08
CA ILE A 183 -4.16 -13.94 0.89
C ILE A 183 -5.31 -14.71 0.27
N ASP A 184 -5.91 -15.60 1.06
CA ASP A 184 -7.11 -16.34 0.68
C ASP A 184 -8.29 -15.40 0.41
N ASP A 185 -8.86 -15.48 -0.79
CA ASP A 185 -10.10 -14.83 -1.17
C ASP A 185 -11.34 -15.59 -0.70
N GLN A 186 -11.19 -16.79 -0.12
CA GLN A 186 -12.25 -17.66 0.36
C GLN A 186 -13.31 -17.95 -0.72
N ASN A 187 -12.87 -18.02 -1.98
CA ASN A 187 -13.72 -18.11 -3.18
C ASN A 187 -14.74 -16.97 -3.33
N LYS A 188 -14.48 -15.81 -2.73
CA LYS A 188 -15.29 -14.60 -2.87
C LYS A 188 -14.78 -13.75 -4.05
N ASP A 189 -15.70 -13.15 -4.81
CA ASP A 189 -15.35 -12.19 -5.85
C ASP A 189 -14.75 -10.89 -5.28
N VAL A 190 -15.14 -10.57 -4.05
CA VAL A 190 -14.65 -9.43 -3.26
C VAL A 190 -14.55 -9.88 -1.81
N VAL A 191 -13.40 -9.63 -1.18
CA VAL A 191 -13.25 -9.75 0.28
C VAL A 191 -13.66 -8.42 0.90
N ASP A 192 -14.90 -8.36 1.37
CA ASP A 192 -15.50 -7.19 2.03
C ASP A 192 -14.83 -6.94 3.38
N PHE A 193 -14.32 -5.73 3.61
CA PHE A 193 -13.71 -5.34 4.87
C PHE A 193 -14.67 -5.27 6.05
N ASN A 194 -15.98 -5.28 5.81
CA ASN A 194 -17.02 -5.29 6.84
C ASN A 194 -17.48 -6.70 7.22
N ASP A 195 -17.07 -7.71 6.45
CA ASP A 195 -17.34 -9.10 6.80
C ASP A 195 -16.64 -9.42 8.13
N PRO A 196 -17.36 -9.88 9.17
CA PRO A 196 -16.73 -10.31 10.42
C PRO A 196 -15.69 -11.42 10.21
N ASP A 197 -15.86 -12.21 9.14
CA ASP A 197 -14.99 -13.32 8.76
C ASP A 197 -14.03 -12.94 7.61
N ALA A 198 -13.87 -11.63 7.33
CA ALA A 198 -12.97 -11.13 6.30
C ALA A 198 -11.55 -11.68 6.49
N SER A 199 -10.96 -12.19 5.41
CA SER A 199 -9.59 -12.70 5.47
C SER A 199 -8.55 -11.58 5.67
N ILE A 200 -8.89 -10.36 5.27
CA ILE A 200 -8.08 -9.15 5.34
C ILE A 200 -8.96 -7.93 5.59
N VAL A 201 -8.48 -6.94 6.34
CA VAL A 201 -9.19 -5.69 6.63
C VAL A 201 -8.27 -4.49 6.44
N CYS A 202 -8.72 -3.44 5.74
CA CYS A 202 -8.00 -2.16 5.66
C CYS A 202 -8.18 -1.36 6.95
N THR A 203 -7.07 -1.05 7.61
CA THR A 203 -7.02 -0.34 8.90
C THR A 203 -6.47 1.09 8.79
N GLY A 204 -5.87 1.44 7.66
CA GLY A 204 -5.31 2.77 7.46
C GLY A 204 -5.03 3.08 5.99
N LEU A 205 -4.90 4.36 5.70
CA LEU A 205 -4.30 4.87 4.48
C LEU A 205 -2.90 5.36 4.80
N MET A 206 -1.90 4.89 4.08
CA MET A 206 -0.55 5.45 4.15
C MET A 206 -0.40 6.40 2.98
N ILE A 207 -0.05 7.66 3.26
CA ILE A 207 0.18 8.70 2.26
C ILE A 207 1.64 9.13 2.35
N ARG A 208 2.28 9.24 1.19
CA ARG A 208 3.62 9.83 1.03
C ARG A 208 3.46 11.05 0.15
N VAL A 209 4.02 12.17 0.60
CA VAL A 209 4.07 13.42 -0.15
C VAL A 209 5.53 13.79 -0.34
N THR A 210 5.90 14.17 -1.55
CA THR A 210 7.29 14.51 -1.90
C THR A 210 7.37 15.82 -2.68
N ASP A 211 8.49 16.51 -2.55
CA ASP A 211 8.79 17.76 -3.27
C ASP A 211 9.29 17.54 -4.72
N ASN A 212 9.46 16.28 -5.12
CA ASN A 212 9.82 15.85 -6.48
C ASN A 212 9.32 14.41 -6.69
N HIS A 213 9.54 13.81 -7.87
CA HIS A 213 9.06 12.47 -8.18
C HIS A 213 9.65 11.43 -7.19
N PRO A 214 8.83 10.59 -6.54
CA PRO A 214 9.29 9.67 -5.49
C PRO A 214 10.25 8.58 -5.99
N GLY A 215 10.36 8.39 -7.32
CA GLY A 215 11.40 7.56 -7.93
C GLY A 215 12.83 8.07 -7.74
N LEU A 216 13.01 9.32 -7.29
CA LEU A 216 14.31 9.90 -6.94
C LEU A 216 14.66 9.72 -5.45
N LEU A 217 13.77 9.12 -4.65
CA LEU A 217 14.07 8.78 -3.26
C LEU A 217 15.09 7.62 -3.20
N PRO A 218 16.00 7.60 -2.20
CA PRO A 218 16.98 6.52 -2.07
C PRO A 218 16.36 5.12 -1.97
N GLU A 219 15.23 4.97 -1.29
CA GLU A 219 14.53 3.68 -1.16
C GLU A 219 13.86 3.22 -2.47
N SER A 220 13.72 4.10 -3.45
CA SER A 220 13.17 3.81 -4.77
C SER A 220 14.25 3.42 -5.79
N ASP A 221 15.53 3.38 -5.37
CA ASP A 221 16.66 3.08 -6.25
C ASP A 221 16.54 1.75 -7.01
N TRP A 222 15.89 0.77 -6.39
CA TRP A 222 15.67 -0.55 -6.98
C TRP A 222 14.68 -0.52 -8.15
N TRP A 223 13.84 0.51 -8.30
CA TRP A 223 12.84 0.62 -9.38
C TRP A 223 13.50 0.55 -10.76
N PHE A 224 14.65 1.21 -10.90
CA PHE A 224 15.47 1.24 -12.13
C PHE A 224 16.20 -0.08 -12.44
N LYS A 225 16.07 -1.08 -11.57
CA LYS A 225 16.65 -2.43 -11.73
C LYS A 225 15.58 -3.51 -11.86
N SER A 226 14.30 -3.15 -11.74
CA SER A 226 13.18 -4.07 -11.97
C SER A 226 13.03 -4.36 -13.47
N HIS A 227 12.49 -5.51 -13.86
CA HIS A 227 12.36 -5.87 -15.29
C HIS A 227 11.47 -4.87 -16.09
N LEU A 228 10.69 -4.05 -15.39
CA LEU A 228 9.85 -3.00 -15.96
C LEU A 228 10.67 -1.81 -16.51
N CYS A 229 11.93 -1.62 -16.07
CA CYS A 229 12.79 -0.55 -16.54
C CYS A 229 13.39 -0.80 -17.93
N ASN A 230 13.35 -2.05 -18.42
CA ASN A 230 14.13 -2.47 -19.61
C ASN A 230 13.28 -2.56 -20.89
N THR A 231 12.03 -2.08 -20.85
CA THR A 231 11.16 -2.16 -22.01
C THR A 231 10.48 -0.83 -22.26
N LYS A 232 10.40 -0.43 -23.54
CA LYS A 232 9.41 0.52 -24.08
C LYS A 232 7.94 0.14 -23.75
N ARG A 233 7.71 -0.90 -22.93
CA ARG A 233 6.42 -1.49 -22.52
C ARG A 233 5.94 -1.05 -21.14
N CYS A 234 6.67 -0.18 -20.43
CA CYS A 234 6.08 0.49 -19.26
C CYS A 234 5.17 1.67 -19.63
N CYS A 235 4.69 1.72 -20.88
CA CYS A 235 3.65 2.62 -21.36
C CYS A 235 2.35 2.59 -20.55
N CYS A 236 2.19 1.67 -19.59
CA CYS A 236 1.05 1.61 -18.69
C CYS A 236 1.26 2.33 -17.34
N LEU A 237 2.45 2.85 -17.05
CA LEU A 237 2.76 3.54 -15.80
C LEU A 237 2.77 5.07 -15.94
N ASP A 238 2.71 5.61 -17.17
CA ASP A 238 2.83 7.04 -17.45
C ASP A 238 4.03 7.71 -16.77
N ILE A 239 5.15 6.96 -16.63
CA ILE A 239 6.40 7.43 -16.03
C ILE A 239 7.54 7.27 -17.04
N ASP A 240 8.26 8.35 -17.28
CA ASP A 240 9.50 8.34 -18.06
C ASP A 240 10.69 8.00 -17.16
N PHE A 241 11.04 6.72 -17.11
CA PHE A 241 12.19 6.25 -16.34
C PHE A 241 13.53 6.74 -16.89
N ASP A 242 13.63 7.05 -18.19
CA ASP A 242 14.86 7.59 -18.76
C ASP A 242 15.06 9.04 -18.32
N GLU A 243 14.00 9.84 -18.30
CA GLU A 243 14.02 11.19 -17.74
C GLU A 243 14.38 11.17 -16.25
N LEU A 244 13.71 10.33 -15.44
CA LEU A 244 14.03 10.21 -14.01
C LEU A 244 15.48 9.77 -13.78
N LYS A 245 16.00 8.86 -14.61
CA LYS A 245 17.41 8.44 -14.55
C LYS A 245 18.35 9.59 -14.90
N GLN A 246 18.01 10.42 -15.88
CA GLN A 246 18.78 11.63 -16.20
C GLN A 246 18.75 12.64 -15.05
N GLN A 247 17.59 12.88 -14.44
CA GLN A 247 17.46 13.75 -13.27
C GLN A 247 18.33 13.25 -12.12
N LYS A 248 18.29 11.94 -11.83
CA LYS A 248 19.14 11.29 -10.83
C LYS A 248 20.63 11.45 -11.14
N ASN A 249 21.05 11.27 -12.40
CA ASN A 249 22.45 11.47 -12.81
C ASN A 249 22.91 12.93 -12.67
N LYS A 250 21.99 13.88 -12.72
CA LYS A 250 22.24 15.31 -12.44
C LYS A 250 22.17 15.64 -10.95
N ALA A 251 22.14 14.64 -10.07
CA ALA A 251 22.03 14.78 -8.62
C ALA A 251 20.78 15.54 -8.15
N HIS A 252 19.66 15.48 -8.90
CA HIS A 252 18.39 15.94 -8.38
C HIS A 252 17.99 15.06 -7.20
N THR A 253 17.60 15.70 -6.10
CA THR A 253 17.11 15.03 -4.90
C THR A 253 15.59 15.10 -4.85
N CYS A 254 15.02 14.18 -4.09
CA CYS A 254 13.62 14.20 -3.69
C CYS A 254 13.59 14.06 -2.18
N ASN A 255 12.80 14.92 -1.53
CA ASN A 255 12.57 14.91 -0.10
C ASN A 255 11.11 14.56 0.18
N ILE A 256 10.91 13.86 1.28
CA ILE A 256 9.59 13.62 1.84
C ILE A 256 9.19 14.86 2.63
N VAL A 257 8.01 15.38 2.33
CA VAL A 257 7.46 16.55 3.02
C VAL A 257 6.39 16.09 3.99
N TYR A 258 6.52 16.52 5.23
CA TYR A 258 5.57 16.26 6.29
C TYR A 258 4.82 17.56 6.59
N GLU A 259 3.49 17.48 6.56
CA GLU A 259 2.59 18.60 6.87
C GLU A 259 1.95 18.47 8.24
#